data_AF-A0ABC8WTQ2-F1
#
_entry.id   AF-A0ABC8WTQ2-F1
#
_cell.length_a   1.000
_cell.length_b   1.000
_cell.length_c   1.000
_cell.angle_alpha   90.00
_cell.angle_beta   90.00
_cell.angle_gamma   90.00
#
_symmetry.space_group_name_H-M   'P 1'
#
loop_
_entity.id
_entity.type
_entity.pdbx_description
1 polymer ?
#
loop_
_entity_poly.entity_id
_entity_poly.type
_entity_poly.pdbx_seq_one_letter_code
_entity_poly.pdbx_strand_id
1 'polypeptide(L)'
;MPLARCTSGGGDGGAAAIWTPPFCTIVAADTSDFSYLSCLRCELALPDGAASCFACGGAQPAPSRVYRLLLSLATHDRVVPVVLFDRAARTLMGCPADDLARFFAAHPGSARAAAEALRGEMCRVVLRSPTRNRKGAGAADERLRAVSIVPLRDEFRPVVDALRTLYPRG
;
A
#
# COMPACT_ATOMS: atom_id res chain seq x y z
N MET A 1 39.56 -5.98 10.19
CA MET A 1 38.60 -5.34 11.13
C MET A 1 37.48 -6.34 11.39
N PRO A 2 37.25 -6.79 12.63
CA PRO A 2 36.28 -7.85 12.89
C PRO A 2 34.86 -7.27 12.98
N LEU A 3 33.92 -7.98 12.35
CA LEU A 3 32.49 -7.71 12.36
C LEU A 3 31.91 -7.93 13.76
N ALA A 4 31.18 -6.93 14.26
CA ALA A 4 30.53 -6.98 15.55
C ALA A 4 29.43 -8.06 15.57
N ARG A 5 29.52 -8.91 16.60
CA ARG A 5 28.75 -10.11 16.88
C ARG A 5 27.34 -9.75 17.36
N CYS A 6 26.32 -10.32 16.72
CA CYS A 6 24.93 -10.25 17.16
C CYS A 6 24.78 -10.95 18.52
N THR A 7 24.26 -10.25 19.53
CA THR A 7 23.78 -10.85 20.77
C THR A 7 22.27 -10.95 20.72
N SER A 8 21.75 -12.18 20.69
CA SER A 8 20.37 -12.50 21.01
C SER A 8 20.18 -12.48 22.53
N GLY A 9 19.19 -11.71 23.00
CA GLY A 9 18.77 -11.62 24.40
C GLY A 9 17.27 -11.38 24.46
N GLY A 10 16.58 -12.15 25.31
CA GLY A 10 15.14 -12.40 25.24
C GLY A 10 14.22 -11.33 25.84
N GLY A 11 12.98 -11.38 25.36
CA GLY A 11 11.72 -11.22 26.13
C GLY A 11 11.36 -9.83 26.67
N ASP A 12 10.39 -9.16 26.03
CA ASP A 12 9.14 -8.73 26.70
C ASP A 12 8.19 -8.02 25.71
N GLY A 13 6.87 -8.21 25.89
CA GLY A 13 5.78 -7.40 25.32
C GLY A 13 5.86 -7.05 23.82
N GLY A 14 5.32 -7.91 22.96
CA GLY A 14 5.45 -7.83 21.49
C GLY A 14 5.01 -6.53 20.83
N ALA A 15 5.88 -5.52 20.87
CA ALA A 15 5.84 -4.37 19.99
C ALA A 15 6.08 -4.85 18.56
N ALA A 16 5.22 -4.43 17.62
CA ALA A 16 5.40 -4.77 16.21
C ALA A 16 6.77 -4.27 15.74
N ALA A 17 7.65 -5.20 15.34
CA ALA A 17 9.01 -4.86 14.91
C ALA A 17 8.95 -3.89 13.70
N ILE A 18 9.69 -2.78 13.81
CA ILE A 18 9.88 -1.83 12.72
C ILE A 18 11.20 -2.18 12.03
N TRP A 19 11.19 -2.26 10.70
CA TRP A 19 12.35 -2.53 9.87
C TRP A 19 12.41 -1.53 8.72
N THR A 20 13.60 -1.05 8.37
CA THR A 20 13.82 -0.05 7.32
C THR A 20 15.04 -0.47 6.51
N PRO A 21 14.87 -1.06 5.31
CA PRO A 21 16.00 -1.33 4.44
C PRO A 21 16.66 0.01 4.01
N PRO A 22 17.98 0.04 3.75
CA PRO A 22 18.65 1.27 3.31
C PRO A 22 18.00 1.92 2.07
N PHE A 23 17.63 1.09 1.11
CA PHE A 23 16.80 1.40 -0.05
C PHE A 23 16.21 0.10 -0.62
N CYS A 24 15.17 0.23 -1.43
CA CYS A 24 14.57 -0.88 -2.16
C CYS A 24 14.10 -0.43 -3.54
N THR A 25 13.84 -1.38 -4.43
CA THR A 25 13.25 -1.15 -5.75
C THR A 25 11.91 -1.85 -5.84
N ILE A 26 10.88 -1.17 -6.34
CA ILE A 26 9.60 -1.80 -6.65
C ILE A 26 9.80 -2.70 -7.88
N VAL A 27 9.63 -4.01 -7.73
CA VAL A 27 9.79 -4.97 -8.84
C VAL A 27 8.46 -5.44 -9.42
N ALA A 28 7.38 -5.33 -8.64
CA ALA A 28 6.02 -5.60 -9.10
C ALA A 28 5.01 -4.84 -8.22
N ALA A 29 3.86 -4.51 -8.82
CA ALA A 29 2.69 -3.98 -8.14
C ALA A 29 1.46 -4.76 -8.59
N ASP A 30 0.60 -5.11 -7.64
CA ASP A 30 -0.71 -5.69 -7.93
C ASP A 30 -1.78 -4.60 -7.79
N THR A 31 -2.34 -4.22 -8.93
CA THR A 31 -3.36 -3.19 -9.07
C THR A 31 -4.77 -3.76 -9.26
N SER A 32 -4.95 -5.08 -9.16
CA SER A 32 -6.25 -5.73 -9.37
C SER A 32 -7.19 -5.54 -8.18
N ASP A 33 -6.64 -5.60 -6.96
CA ASP A 33 -7.36 -5.46 -5.68
C ASP A 33 -6.72 -4.35 -4.81
N PHE A 34 -6.44 -3.21 -5.46
CA PHE A 34 -5.64 -2.13 -4.89
C PHE A 34 -6.35 -1.28 -3.82
N SER A 35 -7.64 -1.53 -3.56
CA SER A 35 -8.45 -0.68 -2.69
C SER A 35 -9.61 -1.43 -2.05
N TYR A 36 -10.16 -0.87 -0.98
CA TYR A 36 -11.36 -1.36 -0.30
C TYR A 36 -12.20 -0.18 0.20
N LEU A 37 -13.46 -0.44 0.56
CA LEU A 37 -14.34 0.56 1.16
C LEU A 37 -14.07 0.68 2.67
N SER A 38 -14.01 1.91 3.17
CA SER A 38 -13.88 2.20 4.60
C SER A 38 -14.89 3.25 5.03
N CYS A 39 -15.37 3.13 6.28
CA CYS A 39 -16.18 4.17 6.88
C CYS A 39 -15.34 5.40 7.20
N LEU A 40 -15.75 6.57 6.73
CA LEU A 40 -15.07 7.84 7.01
C LEU A 40 -15.02 8.25 8.50
N ARG A 41 -15.84 7.61 9.35
CA ARG A 41 -15.97 7.96 10.78
C ARG A 41 -15.21 7.02 11.70
N CYS A 42 -15.43 5.71 11.55
CA CYS A 42 -14.82 4.70 12.42
C CYS A 42 -13.69 3.93 11.73
N GLU A 43 -13.36 4.27 10.48
CA GLU A 43 -12.31 3.65 9.66
C GLU A 43 -12.49 2.14 9.42
N LEU A 44 -13.63 1.60 9.80
CA LEU A 44 -13.97 0.19 9.64
C LEU A 44 -13.99 -0.18 8.15
N ALA A 45 -13.29 -1.25 7.80
CA ALA A 45 -13.37 -1.85 6.47
C ALA A 45 -14.78 -2.41 6.23
N LEU A 46 -15.36 -2.08 5.08
CA LEU A 46 -16.71 -2.44 4.68
C LEU A 46 -16.66 -3.39 3.47
N PRO A 47 -17.68 -4.25 3.30
CA PRO A 47 -17.78 -5.08 2.10
C PRO A 47 -17.96 -4.23 0.85
N ASP A 48 -17.58 -4.79 -0.31
CA ASP A 48 -17.78 -4.12 -1.60
C ASP A 48 -19.26 -3.82 -1.85
N GLY A 49 -19.53 -2.62 -2.39
CA GLY A 49 -20.90 -2.15 -2.64
C GLY A 49 -21.66 -1.70 -1.39
N ALA A 50 -21.02 -1.66 -0.21
CA ALA A 50 -21.63 -1.09 0.98
C ALA A 50 -22.04 0.38 0.74
N ALA A 51 -23.32 0.69 0.92
CA ALA A 51 -23.83 2.05 0.84
C ALA A 51 -23.68 2.82 2.16
N SER A 52 -23.53 2.12 3.28
CA SER A 52 -23.41 2.71 4.62
C SER A 52 -22.60 1.80 5.56
N CYS A 53 -22.14 2.38 6.67
CA CYS A 53 -21.44 1.64 7.72
C CYS A 53 -22.42 0.99 8.70
N PHE A 54 -22.40 -0.34 8.79
CA PHE A 54 -23.25 -1.09 9.72
C PHE A 54 -22.93 -0.81 11.20
N ALA A 55 -21.70 -0.41 11.53
CA ALA A 55 -21.28 -0.11 12.91
C ALA A 55 -21.65 1.30 13.37
N CYS A 56 -21.80 2.27 12.46
CA CYS A 56 -22.10 3.66 12.80
C CYS A 56 -23.58 4.05 12.63
N GLY A 57 -24.43 3.18 12.09
CA GLY A 57 -25.87 3.43 11.85
C GLY A 57 -26.18 4.07 10.48
N GLY A 58 -27.47 4.27 10.18
CA GLY A 58 -27.97 4.53 8.81
C GLY A 58 -27.85 5.96 8.25
N ALA A 59 -27.56 6.97 9.06
CA ALA A 59 -27.47 8.38 8.62
C ALA A 59 -26.02 8.82 8.39
N GLN A 60 -25.21 7.99 7.74
CA GLN A 60 -23.77 8.22 7.60
C GLN A 60 -23.40 8.63 6.16
N PRO A 61 -22.34 9.43 5.98
CA PRO A 61 -21.80 9.70 4.67
C PRO A 61 -21.43 8.38 3.97
N ALA A 62 -21.53 8.38 2.64
CA ALA A 62 -21.16 7.22 1.83
C ALA A 62 -19.74 6.76 2.17
N PRO A 63 -19.50 5.43 2.25
CA PRO A 63 -18.15 4.90 2.39
C PRO A 63 -17.18 5.48 1.38
N SER A 64 -15.94 5.69 1.79
CA SER A 64 -14.87 6.13 0.90
C SER A 64 -13.96 4.98 0.56
N ARG A 65 -13.42 4.99 -0.66
CA ARG A 65 -12.42 4.03 -1.09
C ARG A 65 -11.05 4.47 -0.60
N VAL A 66 -10.33 3.54 0.00
CA VAL A 66 -8.97 3.73 0.50
C VAL A 66 -8.03 2.69 -0.10
N TYR A 67 -6.75 3.02 -0.21
CA TYR A 67 -5.78 2.09 -0.78
C TYR A 67 -5.45 0.89 0.13
N ARG A 68 -5.29 -0.25 -0.53
CA ARG A 68 -4.59 -1.46 -0.08
C ARG A 68 -3.72 -1.94 -1.25
N LEU A 69 -2.65 -1.21 -1.52
CA LEU A 69 -1.77 -1.50 -2.65
C LEU A 69 -0.74 -2.55 -2.26
N LEU A 70 -0.64 -3.63 -3.04
CA LEU A 70 0.31 -4.71 -2.83
C LEU A 70 1.52 -4.51 -3.73
N LEU A 71 2.71 -4.51 -3.13
CA LEU A 71 3.98 -4.36 -3.86
C LEU A 71 4.93 -5.50 -3.50
N SER A 72 5.80 -5.83 -4.45
CA SER A 72 7.02 -6.62 -4.21
C SER A 72 8.22 -5.69 -4.26
N LEU A 73 8.97 -5.63 -3.17
CA LEU A 73 10.16 -4.79 -3.03
C LEU A 73 11.42 -5.65 -3.09
N ALA A 74 12.29 -5.39 -4.06
CA ALA A 74 13.65 -5.92 -4.04
C ALA A 74 14.51 -5.09 -3.09
N THR A 75 15.19 -5.76 -2.17
CA THR A 75 16.24 -5.21 -1.32
C THR A 75 17.57 -5.82 -1.74
N HIS A 76 18.67 -5.47 -1.06
CA HIS A 76 20.01 -5.96 -1.39
C HIS A 76 20.16 -7.48 -1.43
N ASP A 77 19.37 -8.24 -0.67
CA ASP A 77 19.52 -9.68 -0.50
C ASP A 77 18.26 -10.50 -0.80
N ARG A 78 17.08 -9.87 -0.93
CA ARG A 78 15.81 -10.57 -1.11
C ARG A 78 14.70 -9.71 -1.69
N VAL A 79 13.64 -10.36 -2.17
CA VAL A 79 12.36 -9.73 -2.51
C VAL A 79 11.37 -9.91 -1.37
N VAL A 80 10.73 -8.83 -0.94
CA VAL A 80 9.79 -8.81 0.18
C VAL A 80 8.42 -8.29 -0.29
N PRO A 81 7.34 -9.08 -0.12
CA PRO A 81 5.98 -8.60 -0.37
C PRO A 81 5.52 -7.67 0.75
N VAL A 82 4.95 -6.53 0.37
CA VAL A 82 4.47 -5.51 1.32
C VAL A 82 3.08 -5.01 0.91
N VAL A 83 2.36 -4.46 1.88
CA VAL A 83 1.10 -3.74 1.66
C VAL A 83 1.26 -2.27 2.06
N LEU A 84 0.76 -1.37 1.20
CA LEU A 84 0.69 0.06 1.42
C LEU A 84 -0.78 0.45 1.63
N PHE A 85 -1.07 1.01 2.79
CA PHE A 85 -2.37 1.62 3.07
C PHE A 85 -2.40 3.09 2.65
N ASP A 86 -3.60 3.66 2.67
CA ASP A 86 -3.98 4.94 2.06
C ASP A 86 -2.88 6.01 2.02
N ARG A 87 -2.36 6.44 3.17
CA ARG A 87 -1.34 7.50 3.23
C ARG A 87 -0.05 7.16 2.47
N ALA A 88 0.47 5.95 2.63
CA ALA A 88 1.70 5.53 1.95
C ALA A 88 1.46 5.35 0.44
N ALA A 89 0.34 4.71 0.08
CA ALA A 89 0.01 4.47 -1.32
C ALA A 89 -0.22 5.77 -2.11
N ARG A 90 -0.87 6.79 -1.51
CA ARG A 90 -1.08 8.10 -2.15
C ARG A 90 0.23 8.80 -2.55
N THR A 91 1.33 8.52 -1.86
CA THR A 91 2.65 9.06 -2.22
C THR A 91 3.10 8.57 -3.60
N LEU A 92 2.78 7.30 -3.93
CA LEU A 92 3.09 6.72 -5.23
C LEU A 92 2.03 7.06 -6.28
N MET A 93 0.75 6.98 -5.90
CA MET A 93 -0.35 7.11 -6.85
C MET A 93 -0.65 8.56 -7.23
N GLY A 94 -0.42 9.53 -6.33
CA GLY A 94 -0.66 10.95 -6.55
C GLY A 94 -2.13 11.38 -6.58
N CYS A 95 -3.05 10.48 -6.23
CA CYS A 95 -4.48 10.77 -6.19
C CYS A 95 -5.18 9.91 -5.12
N PRO A 96 -6.43 10.24 -4.75
CA PRO A 96 -7.31 9.35 -3.98
C PRO A 96 -7.62 8.03 -4.69
N ALA A 97 -7.85 6.97 -3.90
CA ALA A 97 -8.20 5.66 -4.44
C ALA A 97 -9.53 5.68 -5.23
N ASP A 98 -10.49 6.52 -4.82
CA ASP A 98 -11.73 6.77 -5.57
C ASP A 98 -11.47 7.34 -6.97
N ASP A 99 -10.55 8.31 -7.09
CA ASP A 99 -10.18 8.89 -8.38
C ASP A 99 -9.51 7.87 -9.29
N LEU A 100 -8.59 7.07 -8.73
CA LEU A 100 -7.91 6.02 -9.48
C LEU A 100 -8.87 4.91 -9.92
N ALA A 101 -9.81 4.50 -9.06
CA ALA A 101 -10.82 3.50 -9.40
C ALA A 101 -11.71 3.96 -10.55
N ARG A 102 -12.17 5.22 -10.53
CA ARG A 102 -12.90 5.83 -11.65
C ARG A 102 -12.05 5.85 -12.91
N PHE A 103 -10.76 6.18 -12.79
CA PHE A 103 -9.85 6.19 -13.92
C PHE A 103 -9.71 4.81 -14.56
N PHE A 104 -9.52 3.76 -13.75
CA PHE A 104 -9.41 2.38 -14.22
C PHE A 104 -10.69 1.87 -14.88
N ALA A 105 -11.84 2.25 -14.34
CA ALA A 105 -13.13 1.91 -14.95
C ALA A 105 -13.33 2.59 -16.31
N ALA A 106 -12.84 3.83 -16.48
CA ALA A 106 -12.99 4.59 -17.72
C ALA A 106 -11.99 4.17 -18.81
N HIS A 107 -10.81 3.65 -18.45
CA HIS A 107 -9.73 3.37 -19.41
C HIS A 107 -9.24 1.93 -19.29
N PRO A 108 -9.71 1.00 -20.16
CA PRO A 108 -9.22 -0.37 -20.19
C PRO A 108 -7.70 -0.44 -20.31
N GLY A 109 -7.07 -1.31 -19.50
CA GLY A 109 -5.62 -1.50 -19.47
C GLY A 109 -4.84 -0.50 -18.61
N SER A 110 -5.47 0.59 -18.14
CA SER A 110 -4.78 1.59 -17.30
C SER A 110 -4.32 1.04 -15.95
N ALA A 111 -5.00 0.02 -15.40
CA ALA A 111 -4.53 -0.68 -14.21
C ALA A 111 -3.16 -1.35 -14.44
N ARG A 112 -2.98 -2.03 -15.58
CA ARG A 112 -1.68 -2.61 -15.95
C ARG A 112 -0.63 -1.54 -16.18
N ALA A 113 -0.98 -0.45 -16.86
CA ALA A 113 -0.07 0.68 -17.05
C ALA A 113 0.38 1.30 -15.72
N ALA A 114 -0.52 1.36 -14.73
CA ALA A 114 -0.19 1.82 -13.38
C ALA A 114 0.83 0.93 -12.68
N ALA A 115 0.68 -0.40 -12.80
CA ALA A 115 1.63 -1.36 -12.26
C ALA A 115 3.02 -1.23 -12.91
N GLU A 116 3.07 -1.07 -14.23
CA GLU A 116 4.33 -0.88 -14.96
C GLU A 116 4.98 0.47 -14.64
N ALA A 117 4.20 1.53 -14.43
CA ALA A 117 4.72 2.84 -14.05
C ALA A 117 5.43 2.84 -12.68
N LEU A 118 5.09 1.91 -11.79
CA LEU A 118 5.78 1.74 -10.51
C LEU A 118 7.03 0.88 -10.61
N ARG A 119 7.15 0.05 -11.66
CA ARG A 119 8.22 -0.93 -11.77
C ARG A 119 9.56 -0.23 -11.99
N GLY A 120 10.55 -0.62 -11.21
CA GLY A 120 11.89 -0.05 -11.23
C GLY A 120 12.06 1.18 -10.35
N GLU A 121 11.01 1.70 -9.73
CA GLU A 121 11.14 2.86 -8.84
C GLU A 121 11.92 2.50 -7.57
N MET A 122 12.99 3.26 -7.32
CA MET A 122 13.78 3.15 -6.10
C MET A 122 13.16 3.99 -5.00
N CYS A 123 13.05 3.42 -3.80
CA CYS A 123 12.37 4.02 -2.68
C CYS A 123 13.13 3.80 -1.37
N ARG A 124 12.96 4.73 -0.43
CA ARG A 124 13.13 4.49 1.01
C ARG A 124 11.79 4.08 1.60
N VAL A 125 11.76 3.02 2.40
CA VAL A 125 10.52 2.49 3.01
C VAL A 125 10.72 2.22 4.50
N VAL A 126 9.69 2.51 5.29
CA VAL A 126 9.61 2.05 6.69
C VAL A 126 8.55 0.97 6.74
N LEU A 127 8.95 -0.22 7.17
CA LEU A 127 8.15 -1.42 7.23
C LEU A 127 7.83 -1.77 8.68
N ARG A 128 6.62 -2.26 8.92
CA ARG A 128 6.15 -2.75 10.21
C ARG A 128 5.68 -4.18 10.05
N SER A 129 6.09 -5.04 10.98
CA SER A 129 5.56 -6.41 11.05
C SER A 129 4.04 -6.39 11.21
N PRO A 130 3.33 -7.35 10.60
CA PRO A 130 1.90 -7.51 10.86
C PRO A 130 1.68 -7.72 12.36
N THR A 131 0.70 -7.02 12.92
CA THR A 131 0.30 -7.21 14.31
C THR A 131 -0.41 -8.55 14.45
N ARG A 132 0.31 -9.55 14.96
CA ARG A 132 -0.26 -10.86 15.25
C ARG A 132 -1.11 -10.78 16.51
N ASN A 133 -2.36 -10.33 16.41
CA ASN A 133 -3.30 -10.39 17.54
C ASN A 133 -4.67 -10.99 17.16
N ARG A 134 -4.83 -12.24 17.61
CA ARG A 134 -5.97 -13.00 18.14
C ARG A 134 -7.40 -12.73 17.61
N LYS A 135 -8.01 -13.81 17.07
CA LYS A 135 -9.44 -13.99 16.67
C LYS A 135 -9.93 -13.09 15.52
N GLY A 136 -9.53 -13.37 14.29
CA GLY A 136 -10.25 -12.85 13.12
C GLY A 136 -9.43 -12.66 11.85
N ALA A 137 -8.11 -12.49 11.97
CA ALA A 137 -7.24 -12.49 10.81
C ALA A 137 -7.08 -13.94 10.33
N GLY A 138 -7.77 -14.30 9.25
CA GLY A 138 -7.40 -15.48 8.47
C GLY A 138 -5.93 -15.37 8.02
N ALA A 139 -5.36 -16.48 7.56
CA ALA A 139 -3.94 -16.62 7.16
C ALA A 139 -3.43 -15.65 6.07
N ALA A 140 -4.22 -14.65 5.64
CA ALA A 140 -4.01 -13.84 4.44
C ALA A 140 -3.25 -12.51 4.66
N ASP A 141 -3.03 -12.05 5.91
CA ASP A 141 -2.41 -10.74 6.20
C ASP A 141 -1.09 -10.86 6.98
N GLU A 142 -0.24 -11.83 6.61
CA GLU A 142 1.14 -11.97 7.12
C GLU A 142 2.14 -11.02 6.44
N ARG A 143 1.66 -10.12 5.57
CA ARG A 143 2.52 -9.19 4.82
C ARG A 143 3.02 -8.05 5.70
N LEU A 144 4.26 -7.61 5.43
CA LEU A 144 4.78 -6.40 6.07
C LEU A 144 3.99 -5.18 5.59
N ARG A 145 3.73 -4.25 6.50
CA ARG A 145 3.02 -3.00 6.20
C ARG A 145 4.05 -1.90 5.97
N ALA A 146 4.02 -1.27 4.80
CA ALA A 146 4.78 -0.06 4.56
C ALA A 146 4.02 1.14 5.15
N VAL A 147 4.54 1.68 6.25
CA VAL A 147 3.95 2.84 6.95
C VAL A 147 4.38 4.16 6.31
N SER A 148 5.50 4.15 5.59
CA SER A 148 5.94 5.25 4.73
C SER A 148 6.72 4.69 3.54
N ILE A 149 6.60 5.38 2.41
CA ILE A 149 7.41 5.17 1.23
C ILE A 149 7.79 6.53 0.63
N VAL A 150 9.03 6.67 0.19
CA VAL A 150 9.54 7.89 -0.42
C VAL A 150 10.36 7.51 -1.65
N PRO A 151 9.91 7.85 -2.86
CA PRO A 151 10.70 7.71 -4.08
C PRO A 151 12.02 8.48 -3.98
N LEU A 152 13.09 7.91 -4.53
CA LEU A 152 14.44 8.49 -4.46
C LEU A 152 14.86 9.24 -5.72
N ARG A 153 14.09 9.14 -6.80
CA ARG A 153 14.32 9.91 -8.03
C ARG A 153 13.77 11.32 -7.85
N ASP A 154 14.58 12.32 -8.20
CA ASP A 154 14.21 13.74 -8.08
C ASP A 154 13.06 14.10 -9.02
N GLU A 155 13.04 13.50 -10.21
CA GLU A 155 11.96 13.66 -11.20
C GLU A 155 10.86 12.60 -11.04
N PHE A 156 10.68 12.05 -9.85
CA PHE A 156 9.59 11.12 -9.60
C PHE A 156 8.25 11.80 -9.94
N ARG A 157 7.50 11.16 -10.83
CA ARG A 157 6.14 11.56 -11.18
C ARG A 157 5.17 10.53 -10.61
N PRO A 158 4.16 10.95 -9.83
CA PRO A 158 3.15 10.03 -9.36
C PRO A 158 2.45 9.29 -10.51
N VAL A 159 1.98 8.08 -10.25
CA VAL A 159 1.41 7.20 -11.27
C VAL A 159 0.27 7.86 -12.05
N VAL A 160 -0.59 8.64 -11.38
CA VAL A 160 -1.71 9.34 -12.02
C VAL A 160 -1.24 10.26 -13.15
N ASP A 161 -0.05 10.84 -13.05
CA ASP A 161 0.47 11.73 -14.08
C ASP A 161 0.93 10.97 -15.32
N ALA A 162 1.58 9.83 -15.13
CA ALA A 162 1.93 8.93 -16.24
C ALA A 162 0.66 8.41 -16.94
N LEU A 163 -0.35 8.02 -16.16
CA LEU A 163 -1.63 7.57 -16.70
C LEU A 163 -2.34 8.66 -17.51
N ARG A 164 -2.36 9.91 -17.03
CA ARG A 164 -2.97 11.03 -17.77
C ARG A 164 -2.25 11.34 -19.09
N THR A 165 -0.95 11.08 -19.17
CA THR A 165 -0.20 11.19 -20.44
C THR A 165 -0.55 10.07 -21.41
N LEU A 166 -0.72 8.84 -20.91
CA LEU A 166 -1.03 7.66 -21.75
C LEU A 166 -2.50 7.59 -22.18
N TYR A 167 -3.40 8.11 -21.35
CA TYR A 167 -4.85 8.10 -21.58
C TYR A 167 -5.37 9.55 -21.47
N PRO A 168 -5.10 10.38 -22.49
CA PRO A 168 -5.62 11.74 -22.52
C PRO A 168 -7.15 11.71 -22.57
N ARG A 169 -7.80 12.71 -21.95
CA ARG A 169 -9.24 12.91 -22.08
C ARG A 169 -9.52 13.26 -23.55
N GLY A 170 -10.20 12.35 -24.26
CA GLY A 170 -10.78 12.63 -25.57
C GLY A 170 -11.91 13.64 -25.50
#